data_AF-A0A917TT31-F1
#
_entry.id   AF-A0A917TT31-F1
#
_cell.length_a   1.000
_cell.length_b   1.000
_cell.length_c   1.000
_cell.angle_alpha   90.00
_cell.angle_beta   90.00
_cell.angle_gamma   90.00
#
_symmetry.space_group_name_H-M   'P 1'
#
loop_
_entity.id
_entity.type
_entity.pdbx_description
1 polymer ?
#
loop_
_entity_poly.entity_id
_entity_poly.type
_entity_poly.pdbx_seq_one_letter_code
_entity_poly.pdbx_strand_id
1 'polypeptide(L)'
;MADERTRYFRRLGKLRRSARRWSVLAGGLGGATAILTPYAGIGLGDAAWAAAAGATTALAAWRWSDLRALAARPAPPALDPVQAAARSRARLVAAVQRLPAGAGVVAEVRRVRSRSALRGTTAAGPWERLDRAASTLVSMAGRVTGLAEPAVAEAAAAEQSLRDLANRVASVERAVDLAPADARPPLAEAHQALTGQLEDGVTAYERLVVAAAGYLAEEYRPETEHPAAARLTEATDLLHGFASALSELRAGNRPATP
;
A
#
# COMPACT_ATOMS: atom_id res chain seq x y z
N MET A 1 -19.54 -0.60 -2.42
CA MET A 1 -20.80 0.12 -2.69
C MET A 1 -21.21 0.94 -1.46
N ALA A 2 -21.39 2.26 -1.60
CA ALA A 2 -21.66 3.19 -0.50
C ALA A 2 -23.00 2.91 0.21
N ASP A 3 -23.02 3.15 1.53
CA ASP A 3 -24.13 2.99 2.47
C ASP A 3 -25.41 3.72 1.99
N GLU A 4 -26.59 3.15 2.22
CA GLU A 4 -27.88 3.69 1.72
C GLU A 4 -28.15 5.10 2.24
N ARG A 5 -27.77 5.37 3.49
CA ARG A 5 -27.82 6.71 4.08
C ARG A 5 -26.92 7.70 3.34
N THR A 6 -25.69 7.30 3.00
CA THR A 6 -24.78 8.16 2.22
C THR A 6 -25.28 8.39 0.80
N ARG A 7 -25.93 7.41 0.17
CA ARG A 7 -26.59 7.59 -1.14
C ARG A 7 -27.76 8.56 -1.06
N TYR A 8 -28.58 8.46 -0.01
CA TYR A 8 -29.70 9.36 0.24
C TYR A 8 -29.20 10.81 0.38
N PHE A 9 -28.25 11.09 1.27
CA PHE A 9 -27.69 12.43 1.44
C PHE A 9 -26.95 12.94 0.20
N ARG A 10 -26.26 12.07 -0.53
CA ARG A 10 -25.60 12.43 -1.80
C ARG A 10 -26.61 12.80 -2.88
N ARG A 11 -27.73 12.07 -3.00
CA ARG A 11 -28.84 12.40 -3.92
C ARG A 11 -29.49 13.73 -3.52
N LEU A 12 -29.76 13.93 -2.24
CA LEU A 12 -30.31 15.19 -1.71
C LEU A 12 -29.40 16.38 -2.02
N GLY A 13 -28.08 16.23 -1.81
CA GLY A 13 -27.09 17.27 -2.11
C GLY A 13 -26.91 17.55 -3.61
N LYS A 14 -27.13 16.57 -4.48
CA LYS A 14 -27.13 16.76 -5.95
C LYS A 14 -28.38 17.54 -6.39
N LEU A 15 -29.56 17.17 -5.89
CA LEU A 15 -30.81 17.86 -6.22
C LEU A 15 -30.82 19.29 -5.71
N ARG A 16 -30.29 19.56 -4.51
CA ARG A 16 -30.15 20.92 -3.96
C ARG A 16 -29.27 21.81 -4.83
N ARG A 17 -28.16 21.28 -5.35
CA ARG A 17 -27.27 22.00 -6.27
C ARG A 17 -27.92 22.27 -7.63
N SER A 18 -28.67 21.29 -8.14
CA SER A 18 -29.43 21.45 -9.40
C SER A 18 -30.52 22.51 -9.26
N ALA A 19 -31.34 22.44 -8.21
CA ALA A 19 -32.40 23.43 -7.95
C ALA A 19 -31.86 24.87 -7.82
N ARG A 20 -30.69 25.04 -7.16
CA ARG A 20 -30.01 26.35 -7.08
C ARG A 20 -29.52 26.87 -8.43
N ARG A 21 -28.96 26.00 -9.28
CA ARG A 21 -28.51 26.40 -10.64
C ARG A 21 -29.68 26.84 -11.51
N TRP A 22 -30.77 26.10 -11.51
CA TRP A 22 -31.95 26.42 -12.32
C TRP A 22 -32.70 27.66 -11.83
N SER A 23 -32.73 27.92 -10.52
CA SER A 23 -33.30 29.17 -9.99
C SER A 23 -32.46 30.40 -10.36
N VAL A 24 -31.13 30.29 -10.40
CA VAL A 24 -30.26 31.38 -10.88
C VAL A 24 -30.48 31.63 -12.38
N LEU A 25 -30.59 30.58 -13.19
CA LEU A 25 -30.88 30.72 -14.63
C LEU A 25 -32.26 31.33 -14.87
N ALA A 26 -33.29 30.90 -14.13
CA ALA A 26 -34.63 31.48 -14.22
C ALA A 26 -34.65 32.96 -13.80
N GLY A 27 -33.93 33.33 -12.74
CA GLY A 27 -33.80 34.71 -12.31
C GLY A 27 -33.05 35.59 -13.32
N GLY A 28 -31.98 35.07 -13.92
CA GLY A 28 -31.21 35.78 -14.95
C GLY A 28 -32.00 36.00 -16.24
N LEU A 29 -32.70 34.96 -16.72
CA LEU A 29 -33.53 35.05 -17.93
C LEU A 29 -34.80 35.86 -17.72
N GLY A 30 -35.47 35.71 -16.57
CA GLY A 30 -36.64 36.52 -16.20
C GLY A 30 -36.30 38.01 -16.02
N GLY A 31 -35.12 38.31 -15.45
CA GLY A 31 -34.60 39.68 -15.38
C GLY A 31 -34.27 40.25 -16.76
N ALA A 32 -33.68 39.44 -17.65
CA ALA A 32 -33.40 39.84 -19.02
C ALA A 32 -34.69 40.12 -19.81
N THR A 33 -35.72 39.28 -19.70
CA THR A 33 -37.01 39.54 -20.37
C THR A 33 -37.68 40.81 -19.86
N ALA A 34 -37.57 41.12 -18.56
CA ALA A 34 -38.15 42.35 -17.98
C ALA A 34 -37.44 43.64 -18.45
N ILE A 35 -36.16 43.57 -18.83
CA ILE A 35 -35.36 44.72 -19.28
C ILE A 35 -35.41 44.86 -20.82
N LEU A 36 -35.40 43.74 -21.56
CA LEU A 36 -35.32 43.71 -23.03
C LEU A 36 -36.68 43.73 -23.74
N THR A 37 -37.81 43.85 -23.03
CA THR A 37 -39.11 44.14 -23.63
C THR A 37 -39.52 45.61 -23.51
N PRO A 38 -38.77 46.60 -24.05
CA PRO A 38 -39.28 47.96 -24.14
C PRO A 38 -40.22 48.07 -25.35
N TYR A 39 -41.52 48.15 -25.05
CA TYR A 39 -42.51 49.06 -25.66
C TYR A 39 -42.48 49.31 -27.19
N ALA A 40 -42.17 48.31 -28.02
CA ALA A 40 -42.20 48.44 -29.48
C ALA A 40 -42.73 47.18 -30.18
N GLY A 41 -43.94 46.74 -29.80
CA GLY A 41 -44.66 45.65 -30.48
C GLY A 41 -44.04 44.26 -30.26
N ILE A 42 -44.86 43.28 -29.92
CA ILE A 42 -44.40 41.91 -29.62
C ILE A 42 -43.96 41.24 -30.92
N GLY A 43 -42.64 41.16 -31.15
CA GLY A 43 -42.07 40.39 -32.26
C GLY A 43 -41.98 38.90 -31.97
N LEU A 44 -41.77 38.07 -33.00
CA LEU A 44 -41.51 36.64 -32.84
C LEU A 44 -40.29 36.34 -31.95
N GLY A 45 -39.32 37.26 -31.91
CA GLY A 45 -38.15 37.19 -31.02
C GLY A 45 -38.51 37.30 -29.54
N ASP A 46 -39.44 38.18 -29.17
CA ASP A 46 -39.87 38.35 -27.78
C ASP A 46 -40.69 37.16 -27.29
N ALA A 47 -41.51 36.58 -28.18
CA ALA A 47 -42.24 35.35 -27.88
C ALA A 47 -41.28 34.18 -27.61
N ALA A 48 -40.18 34.08 -28.37
CA ALA A 48 -39.16 33.06 -28.14
C ALA A 48 -38.45 33.23 -26.78
N TRP A 49 -38.09 34.46 -26.40
CA TRP A 49 -37.46 34.74 -25.11
C TRP A 49 -38.41 34.56 -23.92
N ALA A 50 -39.67 34.99 -24.04
CA ALA A 50 -40.69 34.76 -23.02
C ALA A 50 -40.98 33.26 -22.83
N ALA A 51 -41.03 32.48 -23.92
CA ALA A 51 -41.17 31.03 -23.85
C ALA A 51 -39.95 30.38 -23.15
N ALA A 52 -38.74 30.85 -23.45
CA ALA A 52 -37.52 30.36 -22.78
C ALA A 52 -37.50 30.71 -21.28
N ALA A 53 -37.89 31.92 -20.90
CA ALA A 53 -38.02 32.32 -19.49
C ALA A 53 -39.10 31.51 -18.77
N GLY A 54 -40.27 31.30 -19.39
CA GLY A 54 -41.33 30.46 -18.85
C GLY A 54 -40.88 29.02 -18.64
N ALA A 55 -40.22 28.42 -19.63
CA ALA A 55 -39.72 27.04 -19.57
C ALA A 55 -38.66 26.85 -18.47
N THR A 56 -37.75 27.81 -18.31
CA THR A 56 -36.72 27.75 -17.26
C THR A 56 -37.28 27.94 -15.87
N THR A 57 -38.31 28.78 -15.70
CA THR A 57 -39.02 28.96 -14.43
C THR A 57 -39.81 27.71 -14.04
N ALA A 58 -40.49 27.07 -14.99
CA ALA A 58 -41.19 25.81 -14.79
C ALA A 58 -40.24 24.67 -14.38
N LEU A 59 -39.07 24.57 -15.03
CA LEU A 59 -38.03 23.60 -14.67
C LEU A 59 -37.47 23.84 -13.26
N ALA A 60 -37.29 25.10 -12.85
CA ALA A 60 -36.85 25.44 -11.50
C ALA A 60 -37.88 25.01 -10.44
N ALA A 61 -39.17 25.26 -10.69
CA ALA A 61 -40.26 24.85 -9.82
C ALA A 61 -40.33 23.32 -9.68
N TRP A 62 -40.21 22.59 -10.80
CA TRP A 62 -40.22 21.13 -10.80
C TRP A 62 -39.02 20.51 -10.06
N ARG A 63 -37.83 21.11 -10.19
CA ARG A 63 -36.65 20.65 -9.43
C ARG A 63 -36.79 20.89 -7.92
N TRP A 64 -37.50 21.94 -7.53
CA TRP A 64 -37.85 22.20 -6.13
C TRP A 64 -38.89 21.22 -5.59
N SER A 65 -39.89 20.84 -6.39
CA SER A 65 -40.87 19.81 -5.99
C SER A 65 -40.19 18.44 -5.81
N ASP A 66 -39.28 18.05 -6.71
CA ASP A 66 -38.52 16.80 -6.60
C ASP A 66 -37.66 16.76 -5.32
N LEU A 67 -37.05 17.90 -4.98
CA LEU A 67 -36.28 18.02 -3.75
C LEU A 67 -37.17 17.89 -2.52
N ARG A 68 -38.34 18.55 -2.50
CA ARG A 68 -39.30 18.47 -1.39
C ARG A 68 -39.85 17.05 -1.25
N ALA A 69 -40.17 16.38 -2.35
CA ALA A 69 -40.66 15.00 -2.35
C ALA A 69 -39.65 14.02 -1.78
N LEU A 70 -38.34 14.20 -2.06
CA LEU A 70 -37.29 13.37 -1.48
C LEU A 70 -36.93 13.74 -0.04
N ALA A 71 -37.04 15.03 0.33
CA ALA A 71 -36.86 15.48 1.71
C ALA A 71 -38.01 15.06 2.64
N ALA A 72 -39.23 14.90 2.10
CA ALA A 72 -40.38 14.39 2.84
C ALA A 72 -40.29 12.89 3.14
N ARG A 73 -39.39 12.14 2.48
CA ARG A 73 -39.13 10.74 2.83
C ARG A 73 -38.25 10.68 4.08
N PRO A 74 -38.62 9.86 5.09
CA PRO A 74 -37.81 9.73 6.30
C PRO A 74 -36.40 9.26 5.96
N ALA A 75 -35.40 9.87 6.58
CA ALA A 75 -34.01 9.53 6.34
C ALA A 75 -33.73 8.08 6.79
N PRO A 76 -32.97 7.29 6.01
CA PRO A 76 -32.61 5.93 6.40
C PRO A 76 -31.89 5.93 7.77
N PRO A 77 -32.20 4.98 8.67
CA PRO A 77 -31.60 4.89 9.99
C PRO A 77 -30.08 4.78 9.88
N ALA A 78 -29.36 5.39 10.82
CA ALA A 78 -27.91 5.25 10.87
C ALA A 78 -27.58 3.80 11.20
N LEU A 79 -26.75 3.16 10.36
CA LEU A 79 -26.15 1.89 10.75
C LEU A 79 -25.27 2.14 11.96
N ASP A 80 -25.39 1.27 12.97
CA ASP A 80 -24.52 1.25 14.15
C ASP A 80 -23.04 1.25 13.71
N PRO A 81 -22.20 2.16 14.23
CA PRO A 81 -20.77 2.23 13.88
C PRO A 81 -20.04 0.90 14.03
N VAL A 82 -20.44 0.06 15.00
CA VAL A 82 -19.85 -1.26 15.21
C VAL A 82 -20.16 -2.20 14.05
N GLN A 83 -21.41 -2.18 13.57
CA GLN A 83 -21.83 -3.00 12.42
C GLN A 83 -21.28 -2.47 11.09
N ALA A 84 -21.10 -1.15 10.97
CA ALA A 84 -20.46 -0.54 9.81
C ALA A 84 -18.97 -0.94 9.71
N ALA A 85 -18.26 -0.96 10.84
CA ALA A 85 -16.87 -1.44 10.94
C ALA A 85 -16.76 -2.96 10.65
N ALA A 86 -17.70 -3.76 11.17
CA ALA A 86 -17.75 -5.19 10.87
C ALA A 86 -17.98 -5.47 9.37
N ARG A 87 -18.92 -4.75 8.73
CA ARG A 87 -19.19 -4.89 7.30
C ARG A 87 -18.05 -4.37 6.42
N SER A 88 -17.35 -3.30 6.81
CA SER A 88 -16.18 -2.83 6.06
C SER A 88 -15.02 -3.81 6.16
N ARG A 89 -14.77 -4.37 7.35
CA ARG A 89 -13.78 -5.44 7.56
C ARG A 89 -14.11 -6.69 6.75
N ALA A 90 -15.35 -7.16 6.76
CA ALA A 90 -15.79 -8.31 5.98
C ALA A 90 -15.61 -8.09 4.46
N ARG A 91 -15.86 -6.86 3.98
CA ARG A 91 -15.65 -6.50 2.57
C ARG A 91 -14.18 -6.43 2.18
N LEU A 92 -13.33 -5.91 3.07
CA LEU A 92 -11.88 -5.89 2.84
C LEU A 92 -11.33 -7.32 2.78
N VAL A 93 -11.76 -8.19 3.69
CA VAL A 93 -11.41 -9.62 3.66
C VAL A 93 -11.90 -10.28 2.37
N ALA A 94 -13.14 -10.07 1.96
CA ALA A 94 -13.68 -10.63 0.72
C ALA A 94 -13.03 -10.06 -0.56
N ALA A 95 -12.59 -8.80 -0.54
CA ALA A 95 -11.87 -8.19 -1.65
C ALA A 95 -10.43 -8.73 -1.76
N VAL A 96 -9.77 -8.93 -0.62
CA VAL A 96 -8.43 -9.55 -0.54
C VAL A 96 -8.48 -11.01 -1.00
N GLN A 97 -9.49 -11.78 -0.60
CA GLN A 97 -9.68 -13.18 -1.00
C GLN A 97 -9.92 -13.36 -2.51
N ARG A 98 -10.36 -12.31 -3.22
CA ARG A 98 -10.63 -12.36 -4.66
C ARG A 98 -9.42 -12.02 -5.54
N LEU A 99 -8.29 -11.62 -4.94
CA LEU A 99 -7.07 -11.31 -5.68
C LEU A 99 -6.16 -12.56 -5.69
N PRO A 100 -5.72 -13.06 -6.86
CA PRO A 100 -4.81 -14.21 -6.95
C PRO A 100 -3.42 -13.95 -6.34
N ALA A 101 -3.11 -12.71 -5.95
CA ALA A 101 -1.93 -12.31 -5.16
C ALA A 101 -2.29 -11.62 -3.81
N GLY A 102 -3.53 -11.76 -3.36
CA GLY A 102 -4.07 -11.01 -2.22
C GLY A 102 -3.38 -11.29 -0.88
N ALA A 103 -2.88 -12.51 -0.68
CA ALA A 103 -2.10 -12.87 0.50
C ALA A 103 -0.75 -12.11 0.55
N GLY A 104 -0.07 -11.97 -0.59
CA GLY A 104 1.20 -11.26 -0.69
C GLY A 104 1.06 -9.76 -0.45
N VAL A 105 0.02 -9.14 -1.01
CA VAL A 105 -0.25 -7.70 -0.79
C VAL A 105 -0.63 -7.40 0.67
N VAL A 106 -1.40 -8.27 1.32
CA VAL A 106 -1.75 -8.09 2.74
C VAL A 106 -0.54 -8.32 3.65
N ALA A 107 0.30 -9.31 3.33
CA ALA A 107 1.56 -9.53 4.05
C ALA A 107 2.48 -8.31 3.93
N GLU A 108 2.60 -7.73 2.74
CA GLU A 108 3.44 -6.55 2.52
C GLU A 108 2.88 -5.29 3.21
N VAL A 109 1.57 -5.06 3.14
CA VAL A 109 0.93 -3.96 3.88
C VAL A 109 1.08 -4.15 5.40
N ARG A 110 0.98 -5.38 5.90
CA ARG A 110 1.22 -5.69 7.32
C ARG A 110 2.67 -5.42 7.69
N ARG A 111 3.63 -5.72 6.80
CA ARG A 111 5.06 -5.50 6.98
C ARG A 111 5.43 -4.01 6.97
N VAL A 112 4.87 -3.23 6.05
CA VAL A 112 5.04 -1.76 6.02
C VAL A 112 4.38 -1.12 7.25
N ARG A 113 3.21 -1.61 7.66
CA ARG A 113 2.53 -1.14 8.87
C ARG A 113 3.29 -1.49 10.14
N SER A 114 3.82 -2.70 10.27
CA SER A 114 4.62 -3.07 11.44
C SER A 114 5.90 -2.27 11.50
N ARG A 115 6.58 -2.08 10.35
CA ARG A 115 7.78 -1.24 10.29
C ARG A 115 7.50 0.21 10.68
N SER A 116 6.39 0.79 10.22
CA SER A 116 6.01 2.15 10.61
C SER A 116 5.55 2.26 12.05
N ALA A 117 4.89 1.25 12.60
CA ALA A 117 4.44 1.23 14.00
C ALA A 117 5.59 1.12 15.01
N LEU A 118 6.73 0.54 14.60
CA LEU A 118 7.92 0.41 15.43
C LEU A 118 8.89 1.59 15.29
N ARG A 119 8.65 2.53 14.36
CA ARG A 119 9.53 3.69 14.19
C ARG A 119 9.53 4.54 15.46
N GLY A 120 10.73 4.86 15.94
CA GLY A 120 10.93 5.65 17.16
C GLY A 120 10.83 4.84 18.45
N THR A 121 10.65 3.52 18.38
CA THR A 121 10.67 2.62 19.54
C THR A 121 12.03 1.94 19.70
N THR A 122 12.34 1.45 20.91
CA THR A 122 13.58 0.69 21.15
C THR A 122 13.64 -0.62 20.35
N ALA A 123 12.48 -1.18 19.99
CA ALA A 123 12.37 -2.40 19.19
C ALA A 123 12.73 -2.23 17.70
N ALA A 124 12.91 -0.98 17.20
CA ALA A 124 13.18 -0.72 15.79
C ALA A 124 14.50 -1.36 15.31
N GLY A 125 15.57 -1.21 16.09
CA GLY A 125 16.89 -1.76 15.76
C GLY A 125 16.90 -3.30 15.67
N PRO A 126 16.46 -4.01 16.73
CA PRO A 126 16.33 -5.47 16.70
C PRO A 126 15.42 -5.98 15.58
N TRP A 127 14.33 -5.27 15.26
CA TRP A 127 13.45 -5.63 14.16
C TRP A 127 14.14 -5.60 12.79
N GLU A 128 14.94 -4.57 12.50
CA GLU A 128 15.64 -4.46 11.22
C GLU A 128 16.73 -5.54 11.06
N ARG A 129 17.41 -5.87 12.16
CA ARG A 129 18.36 -6.99 12.21
C ARG A 129 17.66 -8.33 11.94
N LEU A 130 16.54 -8.59 12.60
CA LEU A 130 15.74 -9.79 12.38
C LEU A 130 15.26 -9.89 10.93
N ASP A 131 14.74 -8.80 10.36
CA ASP A 131 14.23 -8.78 8.98
C ASP A 131 15.34 -9.07 7.95
N ARG A 132 16.55 -8.55 8.21
CA ARG A 132 17.74 -8.86 7.41
C ARG A 132 18.10 -10.34 7.52
N ALA A 133 18.25 -10.86 8.73
CA ALA A 133 18.60 -12.26 8.97
C ALA A 133 17.58 -13.23 8.36
N ALA A 134 16.28 -12.95 8.52
CA ALA A 134 15.19 -13.74 7.95
C ALA A 134 15.23 -13.73 6.41
N SER A 135 15.47 -12.56 5.80
CA SER A 135 15.62 -12.48 4.34
C SER A 135 16.80 -13.30 3.82
N THR A 136 17.92 -13.32 4.57
CA THR A 136 19.07 -14.17 4.26
C THR A 136 18.70 -15.64 4.36
N LEU A 137 18.03 -16.06 5.43
CA LEU A 137 17.59 -17.45 5.59
C LEU A 137 16.63 -17.90 4.49
N VAL A 138 15.63 -17.08 4.14
CA VAL A 138 14.69 -17.39 3.04
C VAL A 138 15.41 -17.54 1.70
N SER A 139 16.44 -16.73 1.44
CA SER A 139 17.25 -16.84 0.21
C SER A 139 18.05 -18.16 0.15
N MET A 140 18.31 -18.78 1.30
CA MET A 140 19.03 -20.03 1.45
C MET A 140 18.11 -21.25 1.56
N ALA A 141 16.89 -21.08 2.09
CA ALA A 141 15.96 -22.14 2.45
C ALA A 141 15.68 -23.14 1.32
N GLY A 142 15.59 -22.67 0.06
CA GLY A 142 15.38 -23.56 -1.09
C GLY A 142 16.56 -24.48 -1.43
N ARG A 143 17.74 -24.25 -0.82
CA ARG A 143 18.96 -25.06 -0.98
C ARG A 143 19.31 -25.85 0.27
N VAL A 144 18.68 -25.55 1.41
CA VAL A 144 18.86 -26.29 2.65
C VAL A 144 18.01 -27.55 2.56
N THR A 145 18.64 -28.68 2.27
CA THR A 145 17.96 -29.98 2.12
C THR A 145 18.44 -31.00 3.14
N GLY A 146 17.72 -32.12 3.28
CA GLY A 146 18.16 -33.23 4.12
C GLY A 146 17.99 -32.95 5.60
N LEU A 147 19.06 -33.12 6.38
CA LEU A 147 19.00 -33.07 7.85
C LEU A 147 18.72 -31.67 8.42
N ALA A 148 18.95 -30.62 7.63
CA ALA A 148 18.74 -29.24 8.05
C ALA A 148 17.34 -28.69 7.72
N GLU A 149 16.50 -29.44 7.00
CA GLU A 149 15.14 -29.00 6.62
C GLU A 149 14.24 -28.69 7.84
N PRO A 150 14.23 -29.49 8.93
CA PRO A 150 13.45 -29.15 10.13
C PRO A 150 13.92 -27.87 10.82
N ALA A 151 15.22 -27.54 10.73
CA ALA A 151 15.77 -26.34 11.34
C ALA A 151 15.25 -25.07 10.65
N VAL A 152 14.93 -25.13 9.36
CA VAL A 152 14.32 -24.01 8.61
C VAL A 152 12.88 -23.76 9.09
N ALA A 153 12.11 -24.82 9.33
CA ALA A 153 10.75 -24.71 9.86
C ALA A 153 10.74 -24.13 11.29
N GLU A 154 11.65 -24.62 12.15
CA GLU A 154 11.81 -24.10 13.52
C GLU A 154 12.25 -22.63 13.51
N ALA A 155 13.15 -22.26 12.60
CA ALA A 155 13.56 -20.86 12.42
C ALA A 155 12.38 -19.97 12.00
N ALA A 156 11.48 -20.43 11.12
CA ALA A 156 10.28 -19.67 10.77
C ALA A 156 9.35 -19.44 11.97
N ALA A 157 9.19 -20.46 12.84
CA ALA A 157 8.42 -20.32 14.08
C ALA A 157 9.09 -19.35 15.07
N ALA A 158 10.41 -19.44 15.22
CA ALA A 158 11.20 -18.53 16.05
C ALA A 158 11.10 -17.07 15.55
N GLU A 159 11.20 -16.86 14.24
CA GLU A 159 11.03 -15.54 13.62
C GLU A 159 9.67 -14.93 13.98
N GLN A 160 8.59 -15.70 13.83
CA GLN A 160 7.24 -15.22 14.15
C GLN A 160 7.11 -14.86 15.64
N SER A 161 7.68 -15.66 16.53
CA SER A 161 7.72 -15.39 17.98
C SER A 161 8.47 -14.09 18.30
N LEU A 162 9.64 -13.87 17.69
CA LEU A 162 10.43 -12.65 17.87
C LEU A 162 9.72 -11.41 17.32
N ARG A 163 9.02 -11.53 16.19
CA ARG A 163 8.19 -10.43 15.66
C ARG A 163 7.06 -10.07 16.62
N ASP A 164 6.43 -11.06 17.24
CA ASP A 164 5.39 -10.81 18.25
C ASP A 164 5.95 -10.19 19.53
N LEU A 165 7.15 -10.61 19.97
CA LEU A 165 7.87 -9.99 21.09
C LEU A 165 8.20 -8.51 20.82
N ALA A 166 8.69 -8.17 19.63
CA ALA A 166 8.97 -6.78 19.24
C ALA A 166 7.71 -5.89 19.29
N ASN A 167 6.57 -6.42 18.84
CA ASN A 167 5.29 -5.71 18.96
C ASN A 167 4.85 -5.51 20.41
N ARG A 168 5.15 -6.46 21.31
CA ARG A 168 4.90 -6.34 22.76
C ARG A 168 5.79 -5.26 23.37
N VAL A 169 7.10 -5.26 23.09
CA VAL A 169 8.04 -4.22 23.55
C VAL A 169 7.53 -2.83 23.19
N ALA A 170 7.23 -2.60 21.91
CA ALA A 170 6.71 -1.30 21.44
C ALA A 170 5.35 -0.93 22.04
N SER A 171 4.54 -1.89 22.47
CA SER A 171 3.26 -1.62 23.13
C SER A 171 3.45 -1.25 24.60
N VAL A 172 4.39 -1.90 25.30
CA VAL A 172 4.76 -1.57 26.68
C VAL A 172 5.46 -0.22 26.74
N GLU A 173 6.37 0.09 25.80
CA GLU A 173 7.03 1.39 25.71
C GLU A 173 6.01 2.54 25.61
N ARG A 174 5.06 2.43 24.68
CA ARG A 174 3.96 3.40 24.55
C ARG A 174 3.07 3.47 25.80
N ALA A 175 2.95 2.38 26.55
CA ALA A 175 2.20 2.37 27.80
C ALA A 175 2.98 3.08 28.93
N VAL A 176 4.31 2.92 28.99
CA VAL A 176 5.19 3.64 29.93
C VAL A 176 5.06 5.15 29.73
N ASP A 177 5.07 5.62 28.48
CA ASP A 177 4.95 7.04 28.13
C ASP A 177 3.63 7.67 28.63
N LEU A 178 2.56 6.87 28.66
CA LEU A 178 1.22 7.30 29.06
C LEU A 178 0.92 7.03 30.55
N ALA A 179 1.74 6.23 31.24
CA ALA A 179 1.46 5.79 32.60
C ALA A 179 1.57 6.94 33.62
N PRO A 180 0.74 6.94 34.68
CA PRO A 180 0.91 7.82 35.83
C PRO A 180 2.21 7.50 36.57
N ALA A 181 2.76 8.49 37.30
CA ALA A 181 4.08 8.39 37.94
C ALA A 181 4.26 7.12 38.80
N ASP A 182 3.20 6.71 39.49
CA ASP A 182 3.19 5.59 40.43
C ASP A 182 3.28 4.22 39.72
N ALA A 183 2.78 4.13 38.48
CA ALA A 183 2.78 2.90 37.67
C ALA A 183 3.96 2.83 36.68
N ARG A 184 4.73 3.91 36.52
CA ARG A 184 5.87 3.97 35.60
C ARG A 184 7.03 3.02 35.97
N PRO A 185 7.49 2.94 37.23
CA PRO A 185 8.65 2.11 37.57
C PRO A 185 8.47 0.63 37.20
N PRO A 186 7.39 -0.08 37.59
CA PRO A 186 7.25 -1.49 37.23
C PRO A 186 7.07 -1.73 35.72
N LEU A 187 6.48 -0.78 34.99
CA LEU A 187 6.35 -0.88 33.53
C LEU A 187 7.69 -0.64 32.82
N ALA A 188 8.53 0.26 33.33
CA ALA A 188 9.86 0.52 32.80
C ALA A 188 10.78 -0.70 33.00
N GLU A 189 10.72 -1.36 34.17
CA GLU A 189 11.45 -2.60 34.42
C GLU A 189 11.01 -3.73 33.47
N ALA A 190 9.69 -3.90 33.29
CA ALA A 190 9.16 -4.88 32.33
C ALA A 190 9.58 -4.56 30.89
N HIS A 191 9.56 -3.29 30.48
CA HIS A 191 10.04 -2.85 29.16
C HIS A 191 11.53 -3.19 28.96
N GLN A 192 12.36 -2.92 29.96
CA GLN A 192 13.79 -3.23 29.90
C GLN A 192 14.03 -4.74 29.77
N ALA A 193 13.33 -5.56 30.56
CA ALA A 193 13.44 -7.02 30.50
C ALA A 193 13.01 -7.58 29.14
N LEU A 194 11.88 -7.11 28.59
CA LEU A 194 11.40 -7.53 27.27
C LEU A 194 12.35 -7.08 26.14
N THR A 195 12.95 -5.89 26.26
CA THR A 195 13.93 -5.40 25.29
C THR A 195 15.18 -6.30 25.29
N GLY A 196 15.69 -6.66 26.46
CA GLY A 196 16.81 -7.61 26.58
C GLY A 196 16.50 -8.97 25.97
N GLN A 197 15.32 -9.54 26.27
CA GLN A 197 14.89 -10.81 25.66
C GLN A 197 14.80 -10.74 24.13
N LEU A 198 14.35 -9.61 23.59
CA LEU A 198 14.30 -9.39 22.15
C LEU A 198 15.70 -9.35 21.54
N GLU A 199 16.63 -8.61 22.16
CA GLU A 199 18.02 -8.51 21.68
C GLU A 199 18.74 -9.86 21.71
N ASP A 200 18.59 -10.62 22.80
CA ASP A 200 19.16 -11.96 22.93
C ASP A 200 18.57 -12.92 21.90
N GLY A 201 17.25 -12.88 21.73
CA GLY A 201 16.54 -13.72 20.76
C GLY A 201 16.93 -13.43 19.31
N VAL A 202 17.06 -12.15 18.93
CA VAL A 202 17.54 -11.77 17.59
C VAL A 202 19.00 -12.20 17.39
N THR A 203 19.84 -12.06 18.41
CA THR A 203 21.24 -12.51 18.35
C THR A 203 21.35 -14.03 18.19
N ALA A 204 20.50 -14.80 18.88
CA ALA A 204 20.43 -16.25 18.70
C ALA A 204 19.96 -16.64 17.29
N TYR A 205 18.96 -15.93 16.75
CA TYR A 205 18.48 -16.13 15.39
C TYR A 205 19.58 -15.83 14.35
N GLU A 206 20.32 -14.74 14.50
CA GLU A 206 21.46 -14.41 13.63
C GLU A 206 22.52 -15.53 13.63
N ARG A 207 22.84 -16.09 14.80
CA ARG A 207 23.76 -17.23 14.92
C ARG A 207 23.24 -18.48 14.20
N LEU A 208 21.94 -18.75 14.28
CA LEU A 208 21.31 -19.84 13.53
C LEU A 208 21.46 -19.64 12.02
N VAL A 209 21.25 -18.42 11.51
CA VAL A 209 21.41 -18.12 10.08
C VAL A 209 22.86 -18.30 9.64
N VAL A 210 23.83 -17.89 10.47
CA VAL A 210 25.26 -18.14 10.21
C VAL A 210 25.56 -19.64 10.17
N ALA A 211 25.01 -20.43 11.11
CA ALA A 211 25.18 -21.88 11.12
C ALA A 211 24.57 -22.54 9.86
N ALA A 212 23.39 -22.08 9.42
CA ALA A 212 22.76 -22.56 8.18
C ALA A 212 23.61 -22.22 6.94
N ALA A 213 24.23 -21.03 6.89
CA ALA A 213 25.15 -20.67 5.83
C ALA A 213 26.42 -21.56 5.85
N GLY A 214 26.96 -21.86 7.03
CA GLY A 214 28.09 -22.78 7.21
C GLY A 214 27.77 -24.19 6.73
N TYR A 215 26.58 -24.70 7.06
CA TYR A 215 26.08 -25.99 6.56
C TYR A 215 26.06 -26.03 5.03
N LEU A 216 25.49 -25.00 4.39
CA LEU A 216 25.48 -24.90 2.92
C LEU A 216 26.88 -24.78 2.33
N ALA A 217 27.79 -24.07 2.99
CA ALA A 217 29.16 -23.93 2.51
C ALA A 217 29.90 -25.28 2.48
N GLU A 218 29.66 -26.16 3.46
CA GLU A 218 30.23 -27.51 3.46
C GLU A 218 29.49 -28.46 2.49
N GLU A 219 28.16 -28.40 2.41
CA GLU A 219 27.37 -29.25 1.49
C GLU A 219 27.69 -28.95 0.01
N TYR A 220 27.90 -27.68 -0.34
CA TYR A 220 28.21 -27.25 -1.71
C TYR A 220 29.71 -27.01 -1.94
N ARG A 221 30.58 -27.50 -1.05
CA ARG A 221 32.03 -27.36 -1.19
C ARG A 221 32.48 -28.08 -2.47
N PRO A 222 32.99 -27.36 -3.49
CA PRO A 222 33.39 -28.00 -4.73
C PRO A 222 34.71 -28.77 -4.50
N GLU A 223 34.69 -30.09 -4.74
CA GLU A 223 35.90 -30.92 -4.69
C GLU A 223 36.85 -30.66 -5.89
N THR A 224 36.37 -29.97 -6.92
CA THR A 224 37.11 -29.66 -8.15
C THR A 224 36.76 -28.26 -8.68
N GLU A 225 37.64 -27.68 -9.50
CA GLU A 225 37.44 -26.35 -10.09
C GLU A 225 36.08 -26.22 -10.80
N HIS A 226 35.37 -25.10 -10.54
CA HIS A 226 34.01 -24.95 -11.04
C HIS A 226 34.00 -24.87 -12.57
N PRO A 227 33.20 -25.69 -13.28
CA PRO A 227 33.26 -25.81 -14.74
C PRO A 227 32.92 -24.50 -15.47
N ALA A 228 32.19 -23.58 -14.82
CA ALA A 228 31.95 -22.25 -15.37
C ALA A 228 33.22 -21.37 -15.38
N ALA A 229 34.09 -21.50 -14.38
CA ALA A 229 35.37 -20.78 -14.35
C ALA A 229 36.28 -21.25 -15.49
N ALA A 230 36.41 -22.57 -15.67
CA ALA A 230 37.15 -23.15 -16.79
C ALA A 230 36.61 -22.68 -18.16
N ARG A 231 35.28 -22.69 -18.35
CA ARG A 231 34.64 -22.20 -19.58
C ARG A 231 34.81 -20.69 -19.81
N LEU A 232 34.82 -19.89 -18.76
CA LEU A 232 35.04 -18.43 -18.86
C LEU A 232 36.49 -18.11 -19.22
N THR A 233 37.45 -18.83 -18.64
CA THR A 233 38.87 -18.73 -19.01
C THR A 233 39.05 -19.08 -20.48
N GLU A 234 38.50 -20.21 -20.93
CA GLU A 234 38.59 -20.63 -22.33
C GLU A 234 37.95 -19.62 -23.29
N ALA A 235 36.78 -19.07 -22.95
CA ALA A 235 36.15 -18.02 -23.77
C ALA A 235 36.99 -16.73 -23.81
N THR A 236 37.64 -16.38 -22.70
CA THR A 236 38.52 -15.21 -22.63
C THR A 236 39.77 -15.42 -23.49
N ASP A 237 40.35 -16.62 -23.46
CA ASP A 237 41.50 -16.99 -24.28
C ASP A 237 41.15 -16.96 -25.78
N LEU A 238 39.96 -17.45 -26.16
CA LEU A 238 39.45 -17.36 -27.53
C LEU A 238 39.30 -15.91 -27.99
N LEU A 239 38.72 -15.03 -27.15
CA LEU A 239 38.59 -13.60 -27.46
C LEU A 239 39.96 -12.92 -27.61
N HIS A 240 40.93 -13.29 -26.78
CA HIS A 240 42.29 -12.78 -26.89
C HIS A 240 42.95 -13.23 -28.19
N GLY A 241 42.78 -14.51 -28.58
CA GLY A 241 43.24 -15.05 -29.85
C GLY A 241 42.65 -14.30 -31.06
N PHE A 242 41.35 -14.01 -31.05
CA PHE A 242 40.72 -13.22 -32.11
C PHE A 242 41.22 -11.77 -32.18
N ALA A 243 41.43 -11.13 -31.02
CA ALA A 243 41.97 -9.78 -30.98
C ALA A 243 43.39 -9.71 -31.55
N SER A 244 44.24 -10.69 -31.20
CA SER A 244 45.59 -10.82 -31.75
C SER A 244 45.56 -11.03 -33.27
N ALA A 245 44.73 -11.95 -33.79
CA ALA A 245 44.60 -12.19 -35.23
C ALA A 245 44.10 -10.95 -36.00
N LEU A 246 43.14 -10.20 -35.46
CA LEU A 246 42.69 -8.93 -36.04
C LEU A 246 43.79 -7.87 -36.05
N SER A 247 44.63 -7.83 -35.02
CA SER A 247 45.77 -6.91 -34.95
C SER A 247 46.85 -7.23 -35.99
N GLU A 248 47.12 -8.51 -36.23
CA GLU A 248 48.06 -8.99 -37.25
C GLU A 248 47.57 -8.69 -38.66
N LEU A 249 46.28 -8.93 -38.96
CA LEU A 249 45.67 -8.56 -40.24
C LEU A 249 45.78 -7.06 -40.51
N ARG A 250 45.58 -6.23 -39.48
CA ARG A 250 45.74 -4.77 -39.60
C ARG A 250 47.21 -4.36 -39.78
N ALA A 251 48.15 -5.07 -39.16
CA ALA A 251 49.58 -4.80 -39.32
C ALA A 251 50.10 -5.22 -40.70
N GLY A 252 49.68 -6.38 -41.22
CA GLY A 252 50.06 -6.87 -42.55
C GLY A 252 49.41 -6.11 -43.71
N ASN A 253 48.29 -5.42 -43.47
CA ASN A 253 47.63 -4.57 -44.46
C ASN A 253 48.17 -3.11 -44.48
N ARG A 254 49.29 -2.83 -43.80
CA ARG A 254 50.04 -1.59 -44.02
C ARG A 254 50.99 -1.79 -45.20
N PRO A 255 50.83 -1.05 -46.32
CA PRO A 255 51.78 -1.13 -47.41
C PRO A 255 53.17 -0.66 -46.93
N ALA A 256 54.21 -1.45 -47.23
CA ALA A 256 55.58 -1.05 -47.00
C ALA A 256 55.89 0.15 -47.90
N THR A 257 55.90 1.35 -47.32
CA THR A 257 56.49 2.52 -47.96
C THR A 257 58.02 2.40 -47.88
N PRO A 258 58.73 2.34 -49.01
CA PRO A 258 60.18 2.56 -49.05
C PRO A 258 60.53 3.99 -48.68
#